data_AF-A0A8T3RK01-F1
#
_entry.id   AF-A0A8T3RK01-F1
#
_cell.length_a   1.000
_cell.length_b   1.000
_cell.length_c   1.000
_cell.angle_alpha   90.00
_cell.angle_beta   90.00
_cell.angle_gamma   90.00
#
_symmetry.space_group_name_H-M   'P 1'
#
loop_
_entity.id
_entity.type
_entity.pdbx_description
1 polymer ?
#
loop_
_entity_poly.entity_id
_entity_poly.type
_entity_poly.pdbx_seq_one_letter_code
_entity_poly.pdbx_strand_id
1 'polypeptide(L)'
;IALAAVSVYVFCEALMARHRFVEAPGADTNQSAGQAPRAAASQTVKPIKRVLVLSVLMLFLIVSYSKAMTPDFLPAGLEAYRDVVLAAVALLILIDALVALRKQRGDNVGSSDTTYPIKAPRPPSIQEGAGYGEVLAFLSLLQEKGRFIDFVMEDVTPFNDAQVAAASRVVHQGCAAVIREYFEISPVHGGKEGEKLTIDKGADPDHYRLVGKVTGAPPFHGVVLHRGWKTAKLCLPRYATPVDPSAPNIITPVEVEVR
;
A
#
# COMPACT_ATOMS: atom_id res chain seq x y z
N ILE A 1 -38.79 -27.88 -22.14
CA ILE A 1 -37.72 -28.14 -21.13
C ILE A 1 -36.35 -28.30 -21.81
N ALA A 2 -36.19 -29.16 -22.82
CA ALA A 2 -34.92 -29.34 -23.54
C ALA A 2 -34.37 -28.03 -24.19
N LEU A 3 -35.22 -27.19 -24.78
CA LEU A 3 -34.79 -25.91 -25.38
C LEU A 3 -34.29 -24.87 -24.33
N ALA A 4 -34.83 -24.91 -23.12
CA ALA A 4 -34.43 -24.01 -22.03
C ALA A 4 -33.09 -24.44 -21.41
N ALA A 5 -32.84 -25.75 -21.32
CA ALA A 5 -31.56 -26.29 -20.87
C ALA A 5 -30.41 -25.96 -21.84
N VAL A 6 -30.66 -25.98 -23.15
CA VAL A 6 -29.67 -25.59 -24.17
C VAL A 6 -29.32 -24.10 -24.07
N SER A 7 -30.29 -23.23 -23.77
CA SER A 7 -30.06 -21.79 -23.61
C SER A 7 -29.20 -21.45 -22.39
N VAL A 8 -29.43 -22.14 -21.26
CA VAL A 8 -28.63 -21.97 -20.04
C VAL A 8 -27.21 -22.49 -20.23
N TYR A 9 -27.04 -23.62 -20.94
CA TYR A 9 -25.71 -24.19 -21.21
C TYR A 9 -24.86 -23.29 -22.12
N VAL A 10 -25.45 -22.73 -23.18
CA VAL A 10 -24.78 -21.78 -24.09
C VAL A 10 -24.43 -20.47 -23.37
N PHE A 11 -25.28 -20.01 -22.45
CA PHE A 11 -25.04 -18.82 -21.64
C PHE A 11 -23.91 -19.03 -20.63
N CYS A 12 -23.81 -20.22 -20.01
CA CYS A 12 -22.70 -20.58 -19.12
C CYS A 12 -21.35 -20.69 -19.84
N GLU A 13 -21.31 -21.28 -21.04
CA GLU A 13 -20.10 -21.34 -21.89
C GLU A 13 -19.61 -19.93 -22.27
N ALA A 14 -20.53 -19.03 -22.67
CA ALA A 14 -20.20 -17.64 -23.00
C ALA A 14 -19.67 -16.83 -21.80
N LEU A 15 -20.12 -17.15 -20.58
CA LEU A 15 -19.65 -16.52 -19.35
C LEU A 15 -18.25 -17.02 -18.94
N MET A 16 -18.00 -18.33 -19.12
CA MET A 16 -16.72 -18.96 -18.80
C MET A 16 -15.62 -18.57 -19.81
N ALA A 17 -15.95 -18.38 -21.09
CA ALA A 17 -15.02 -17.91 -22.11
C ALA A 17 -14.51 -16.47 -21.83
N ARG A 18 -15.33 -15.62 -21.21
CA ARG A 18 -14.94 -14.25 -20.82
C ARG A 18 -13.99 -14.17 -19.63
N HIS A 19 -13.96 -15.18 -18.76
CA HIS A 19 -13.06 -15.22 -17.61
C HIS A 19 -11.67 -15.76 -17.96
N ARG A 20 -11.54 -16.53 -19.04
CA ARG A 20 -10.26 -17.10 -19.51
C ARG A 20 -9.35 -16.12 -20.28
N PHE A 21 -9.79 -14.88 -20.53
CA PHE A 21 -9.03 -13.89 -21.31
C PHE A 21 -8.29 -12.84 -20.45
N VAL A 22 -8.16 -13.07 -19.15
CA VAL A 22 -7.45 -12.19 -18.21
C VAL A 22 -6.32 -12.97 -17.54
N GLU A 23 -5.30 -13.34 -18.31
CA GLU A 23 -3.93 -13.79 -17.93
C GLU A 23 -3.31 -14.35 -19.23
N ALA A 24 -2.16 -13.94 -19.79
CA ALA A 24 -0.94 -13.32 -19.28
C ALA A 24 -0.18 -12.60 -20.46
N PRO A 25 1.17 -12.43 -20.50
CA PRO A 25 1.92 -11.30 -19.94
C PRO A 25 2.89 -10.58 -20.94
N GLY A 26 3.38 -9.40 -20.54
CA GLY A 26 4.74 -8.90 -20.84
C GLY A 26 4.95 -8.00 -22.07
N ALA A 27 5.51 -6.80 -21.86
CA ALA A 27 6.78 -6.34 -22.46
C ALA A 27 6.94 -4.81 -22.39
N ASP A 28 8.12 -4.39 -21.96
CA ASP A 28 8.65 -3.03 -21.89
C ASP A 28 8.71 -2.32 -23.25
N THR A 29 8.54 -0.99 -23.27
CA THR A 29 9.58 -0.02 -23.71
C THR A 29 9.04 1.42 -23.78
N ASN A 30 9.86 2.35 -23.30
CA ASN A 30 9.74 3.81 -23.43
C ASN A 30 9.73 4.25 -24.90
N GLN A 31 8.90 5.24 -25.27
CA GLN A 31 9.38 6.46 -25.94
C GLN A 31 8.33 7.60 -26.03
N SER A 32 8.90 8.79 -25.84
CA SER A 32 8.39 10.17 -25.91
C SER A 32 7.51 10.53 -27.12
N ALA A 33 6.50 11.38 -26.90
CA ALA A 33 6.35 12.73 -27.48
C ALA A 33 4.88 13.13 -27.79
N GLY A 34 4.48 14.29 -27.27
CA GLY A 34 3.73 15.32 -28.02
C GLY A 34 2.24 15.12 -28.36
N GLN A 35 1.45 16.08 -27.88
CA GLN A 35 0.24 16.64 -28.51
C GLN A 35 -1.10 15.88 -28.37
N ALA A 36 -2.04 16.53 -27.68
CA ALA A 36 -3.47 16.21 -27.71
C ALA A 36 -4.12 16.66 -29.04
N PRO A 37 -5.19 15.96 -29.45
CA PRO A 37 -6.42 16.69 -29.79
C PRO A 37 -7.71 16.05 -29.23
N ARG A 38 -8.69 16.93 -28.99
CA ARG A 38 -10.09 16.63 -28.66
C ARG A 38 -10.76 15.71 -29.68
N ALA A 39 -11.43 14.65 -29.22
CA ALA A 39 -12.53 14.02 -29.94
C ALA A 39 -13.54 13.33 -29.01
N ALA A 40 -14.79 13.78 -29.15
CA ALA A 40 -16.07 13.08 -28.94
C ALA A 40 -16.20 12.05 -27.80
N ALA A 41 -16.87 12.48 -26.72
CA ALA A 41 -17.47 11.60 -25.73
C ALA A 41 -18.59 10.74 -26.34
N SER A 42 -18.24 9.53 -26.76
CA SER A 42 -19.20 8.44 -26.91
C SER A 42 -19.58 7.97 -25.49
N GLN A 43 -20.72 8.44 -24.97
CA GLN A 43 -21.32 7.91 -23.76
C GLN A 43 -21.76 6.46 -23.97
N THR A 44 -20.82 5.54 -23.81
CA THR A 44 -21.12 4.12 -23.63
C THR A 44 -21.83 3.97 -22.30
N VAL A 45 -23.16 3.87 -22.32
CA VAL A 45 -23.97 3.55 -21.14
C VAL A 45 -23.36 2.29 -20.49
N LYS A 46 -22.83 2.46 -19.28
CA LYS A 46 -22.12 1.43 -18.50
C LYS A 46 -22.86 0.09 -18.62
N PRO A 47 -22.21 -1.02 -19.00
CA PRO A 47 -22.85 -2.31 -19.30
C PRO A 47 -23.69 -2.83 -18.11
N ILE A 48 -23.36 -2.43 -16.88
CA ILE A 48 -24.09 -2.74 -15.64
C ILE A 48 -25.54 -2.24 -15.67
N LYS A 49 -25.82 -1.05 -16.23
CA LYS A 49 -27.20 -0.56 -16.32
C LYS A 49 -28.03 -1.38 -17.33
N ARG A 50 -27.41 -1.87 -18.40
CA ARG A 50 -28.10 -2.72 -19.40
C ARG A 50 -28.40 -4.11 -18.86
N VAL A 51 -27.49 -4.69 -18.09
CA VAL A 51 -27.67 -6.02 -17.48
C VAL A 51 -28.80 -6.00 -16.43
N LEU A 52 -28.86 -4.97 -15.58
CA LEU A 52 -29.93 -4.82 -14.58
C LEU A 52 -31.30 -4.59 -15.23
N VAL A 53 -31.37 -3.78 -16.29
CA VAL A 53 -32.63 -3.54 -17.01
C VAL A 53 -33.12 -4.82 -17.69
N LEU A 54 -32.22 -5.59 -18.30
CA LEU A 54 -32.57 -6.86 -18.94
C LEU A 54 -33.01 -7.93 -17.93
N SER A 55 -32.38 -8.01 -16.75
CA SER A 55 -32.80 -8.97 -15.71
C SER A 55 -34.18 -8.64 -15.14
N VAL A 56 -34.47 -7.35 -14.90
CA VAL A 56 -35.80 -6.90 -14.45
C VAL A 56 -36.87 -7.14 -15.51
N LEU A 57 -36.54 -6.90 -16.80
CA LEU A 57 -37.47 -7.12 -17.91
C LEU A 57 -37.76 -8.62 -18.12
N MET A 58 -36.75 -9.48 -17.95
CA MET A 58 -36.89 -10.93 -18.05
C MET A 58 -37.69 -11.51 -16.87
N LEU A 59 -37.53 -10.97 -15.65
CA LEU A 59 -38.37 -11.29 -14.50
C LEU A 59 -39.84 -10.90 -14.73
N PHE A 60 -40.08 -9.70 -15.26
CA PHE A 60 -41.43 -9.23 -15.57
C PHE A 60 -42.10 -10.12 -16.62
N LEU A 61 -41.33 -10.61 -17.59
CA LEU A 61 -41.79 -11.52 -18.64
C LEU A 61 -42.10 -12.91 -18.08
N ILE A 62 -41.27 -13.45 -17.18
CA ILE A 62 -41.54 -14.71 -16.45
C ILE A 62 -42.82 -14.61 -15.60
N VAL A 63 -43.00 -13.53 -14.85
CA VAL A 63 -44.18 -13.30 -13.99
C VAL A 63 -45.44 -13.03 -14.82
N SER A 64 -45.31 -12.42 -16.00
CA SER A 64 -46.44 -12.21 -16.91
C SER A 64 -46.82 -13.51 -17.63
N TYR A 65 -45.86 -14.33 -18.04
CA TYR A 65 -46.11 -15.63 -18.67
C TYR A 65 -46.63 -16.69 -17.66
N SER A 66 -46.29 -16.60 -16.38
CA SER A 66 -46.81 -17.51 -15.36
C SER A 66 -48.31 -17.34 -15.10
N LYS A 67 -48.88 -16.15 -15.35
CA LYS A 67 -50.35 -15.92 -15.32
C LYS A 67 -51.09 -16.47 -16.53
N ALA A 68 -50.41 -16.72 -17.65
CA ALA A 68 -51.03 -17.22 -18.88
C ALA A 68 -50.99 -18.75 -19.00
N MET A 69 -50.31 -19.45 -18.08
CA MET A 69 -50.29 -20.90 -18.02
C MET A 69 -51.47 -21.38 -17.17
N THR A 70 -52.47 -22.00 -17.80
CA THR A 70 -53.62 -22.61 -17.11
C THR A 70 -53.17 -23.74 -16.17
N PRO A 71 -53.94 -24.07 -15.11
CA PRO A 71 -53.47 -24.87 -13.97
C PRO A 71 -53.31 -26.38 -14.23
N ASP A 72 -53.47 -26.85 -15.47
CA ASP A 72 -53.71 -28.28 -15.73
C ASP A 72 -52.45 -29.16 -15.72
N PHE A 73 -51.27 -28.61 -15.42
CA PHE A 73 -49.99 -29.35 -15.50
C PHE A 73 -49.18 -29.41 -14.20
N LEU A 74 -49.74 -29.00 -13.06
CA LEU A 74 -49.09 -29.12 -11.75
C LEU A 74 -49.88 -30.08 -10.84
N PRO A 75 -49.28 -31.20 -10.38
CA PRO A 75 -49.95 -32.08 -9.44
C PRO A 75 -50.28 -31.32 -8.14
N ALA A 76 -51.41 -31.66 -7.51
CA ALA A 76 -52.09 -30.92 -6.43
C ALA A 76 -51.33 -30.71 -5.10
N GLY A 77 -50.00 -30.81 -5.08
CA GLY A 77 -49.14 -30.50 -3.93
C GLY A 77 -48.14 -29.36 -4.15
N LEU A 78 -47.97 -28.86 -5.38
CA LEU A 78 -46.90 -27.89 -5.70
C LEU A 78 -47.36 -26.41 -5.72
N GLU A 79 -48.68 -26.15 -5.72
CA GLU A 79 -49.25 -24.80 -5.61
C GLU A 79 -48.79 -24.09 -4.33
N ALA A 80 -48.64 -24.84 -3.23
CA ALA A 80 -48.14 -24.32 -1.95
C ALA A 80 -46.68 -23.82 -2.02
N TYR A 81 -45.90 -24.28 -3.00
CA TYR A 81 -44.49 -23.92 -3.15
C TYR A 81 -44.26 -22.77 -4.13
N ARG A 82 -45.21 -22.50 -5.04
CA ARG A 82 -45.11 -21.44 -6.05
C ARG A 82 -44.88 -20.07 -5.42
N ASP A 83 -45.69 -19.73 -4.42
CA ASP A 83 -45.64 -18.41 -3.79
C ASP A 83 -44.37 -18.24 -2.93
N VAL A 84 -43.87 -19.33 -2.34
CA VAL A 84 -42.61 -19.37 -1.59
C VAL A 84 -41.41 -19.15 -2.52
N VAL A 85 -41.40 -19.79 -3.69
CA VAL A 85 -40.33 -19.62 -4.69
C VAL A 85 -40.32 -18.19 -5.25
N LEU A 86 -41.48 -17.64 -5.57
CA LEU A 86 -41.60 -16.27 -6.06
C LEU A 86 -41.13 -15.25 -5.00
N ALA A 87 -41.49 -15.45 -3.73
CA ALA A 87 -41.01 -14.62 -2.64
C ALA A 87 -39.47 -14.73 -2.45
N ALA A 88 -38.91 -15.93 -2.56
CA ALA A 88 -37.46 -16.15 -2.43
C ALA A 88 -36.68 -15.47 -3.57
N VAL A 89 -37.15 -15.55 -4.82
CA VAL A 89 -36.52 -14.89 -5.96
C VAL A 89 -36.62 -13.37 -5.85
N ALA A 90 -37.77 -12.82 -5.42
CA ALA A 90 -37.93 -11.39 -5.18
C ALA A 90 -36.97 -10.88 -4.09
N LEU A 91 -36.75 -11.67 -3.03
CA LEU A 91 -35.82 -11.33 -1.95
C LEU A 91 -34.36 -11.28 -2.43
N LEU A 92 -33.93 -12.24 -3.25
CA LEU A 92 -32.57 -12.26 -3.81
C LEU A 92 -32.31 -11.03 -4.69
N ILE A 93 -33.29 -10.63 -5.51
CA ILE A 93 -33.18 -9.45 -6.38
C ILE A 93 -33.14 -8.16 -5.55
N LEU A 94 -33.92 -8.08 -4.46
CA LEU A 94 -33.87 -6.95 -3.54
C LEU A 94 -32.49 -6.83 -2.87
N ILE A 95 -31.88 -7.95 -2.48
CA ILE A 95 -30.54 -8.00 -1.90
C ILE A 95 -29.51 -7.49 -2.90
N ASP A 96 -29.55 -7.98 -4.14
CA ASP A 96 -28.63 -7.52 -5.20
C ASP A 96 -28.79 -6.03 -5.50
N ALA A 97 -30.02 -5.51 -5.53
CA ALA A 97 -30.29 -4.09 -5.70
C ALA A 97 -29.73 -3.25 -4.55
N LEU A 98 -29.86 -3.71 -3.30
CA LEU A 98 -29.29 -3.05 -2.12
C LEU A 98 -27.75 -3.05 -2.13
N VAL A 99 -27.12 -4.14 -2.56
CA VAL A 99 -25.66 -4.21 -2.73
C VAL A 99 -25.19 -3.25 -3.82
N ALA A 100 -25.90 -3.19 -4.95
CA ALA A 100 -25.59 -2.27 -6.04
C ALA A 100 -25.75 -0.79 -5.62
N LEU A 101 -26.77 -0.46 -4.82
CA LEU A 101 -26.97 0.87 -4.25
C LEU A 101 -25.86 1.27 -3.28
N ARG A 102 -25.40 0.36 -2.42
CA ARG A 102 -24.24 0.61 -1.54
C ARG A 102 -22.96 0.85 -2.34
N LYS A 103 -22.75 0.08 -3.41
CA LYS A 103 -21.59 0.24 -4.30
C LYS A 103 -21.61 1.59 -5.03
N GLN A 104 -22.77 2.01 -5.55
CA GLN A 104 -22.90 3.34 -6.18
C GLN A 104 -22.72 4.49 -5.19
N ARG A 105 -23.17 4.34 -3.93
CA ARG A 105 -22.91 5.33 -2.89
C ARG A 105 -21.43 5.42 -2.51
N GLY A 106 -20.67 4.34 -2.66
CA GLY A 106 -19.20 4.33 -2.55
C GLY A 106 -18.51 5.02 -3.72
N ASP A 107 -19.04 4.88 -4.94
CA ASP A 107 -18.45 5.44 -6.16
C ASP A 107 -18.75 6.95 -6.36
N ASN A 108 -19.86 7.47 -5.82
CA ASN A 108 -20.28 8.87 -6.02
C ASN A 108 -19.68 9.89 -5.03
N VAL A 109 -18.82 9.48 -4.10
CA VAL A 109 -18.23 10.36 -3.07
C VAL A 109 -16.82 10.90 -3.43
N GLY A 110 -16.27 10.64 -4.62
CA GLY A 110 -14.93 11.14 -4.92
C GLY A 110 -14.59 11.31 -6.39
N SER A 111 -14.74 12.54 -6.88
CA SER A 111 -13.90 13.03 -7.98
C SER A 111 -13.85 14.56 -7.99
N SER A 112 -13.30 15.15 -6.93
CA SER A 112 -12.61 16.43 -7.04
C SER A 112 -11.13 16.14 -6.89
N ASP A 113 -10.51 15.74 -8.01
CA ASP A 113 -9.10 15.38 -8.08
C ASP A 113 -8.25 16.65 -8.08
N THR A 114 -8.02 17.18 -6.88
CA THR A 114 -6.93 18.09 -6.63
C THR A 114 -5.78 17.24 -6.11
N THR A 115 -4.93 16.75 -7.02
CA THR A 115 -3.72 16.00 -6.65
C THR A 115 -2.75 16.97 -5.95
N TYR A 116 -2.55 16.78 -4.65
CA TYR A 116 -1.45 17.43 -3.92
C TYR A 116 -0.20 16.60 -4.13
N PRO A 117 0.95 17.20 -4.50
CA PRO A 117 2.17 16.44 -4.66
C PRO A 117 2.63 15.91 -3.29
N ILE A 118 2.33 14.64 -3.02
CA ILE A 118 2.98 13.88 -1.96
C ILE A 118 4.39 13.63 -2.45
N LYS A 119 5.37 14.34 -1.88
CA LYS A 119 6.78 14.11 -2.17
C LYS A 119 7.12 12.68 -1.71
N ALA A 120 7.18 11.75 -2.64
CA ALA A 120 7.77 10.44 -2.38
C ALA A 120 9.20 10.64 -1.84
N PRO A 121 9.69 9.80 -0.92
CA PRO A 121 11.07 9.88 -0.46
C PRO A 121 11.97 9.86 -1.70
N ARG A 122 12.71 10.94 -1.95
CA ARG A 122 13.73 10.92 -2.99
C ARG A 122 14.78 9.93 -2.49
N PRO A 123 15.03 8.80 -3.19
CA PRO A 123 16.15 7.96 -2.81
C PRO A 123 17.40 8.85 -2.81
N PRO A 124 18.27 8.73 -1.80
CA PRO A 124 19.48 9.55 -1.74
C PRO A 124 20.23 9.38 -3.07
N SER A 125 20.49 10.49 -3.77
CA SER A 125 21.41 10.47 -4.90
C SER A 125 22.79 10.19 -4.33
N ILE A 126 23.37 9.04 -4.63
CA ILE A 126 24.73 8.71 -4.20
C ILE A 126 25.66 9.65 -4.95
N GLN A 127 26.14 10.69 -4.26
CA GLN A 127 27.21 11.56 -4.76
C GLN A 127 28.52 10.96 -4.25
N GLU A 128 29.31 10.40 -5.15
CA GLU A 128 30.63 9.86 -4.81
C GLU A 128 31.53 10.99 -4.26
N GLY A 129 32.14 10.77 -3.09
CA GLY A 129 33.20 11.62 -2.54
C GLY A 129 32.79 12.69 -1.51
N ALA A 130 31.51 13.03 -1.35
CA ALA A 130 31.10 14.02 -0.34
C ALA A 130 30.99 13.40 1.06
N GLY A 131 31.73 13.93 2.05
CA GLY A 131 31.63 13.52 3.47
C GLY A 131 32.20 12.13 3.78
N TYR A 132 33.02 11.58 2.87
CA TYR A 132 33.53 10.22 2.94
C TYR A 132 34.36 9.94 4.20
N GLY A 133 35.26 10.87 4.54
CA GLY A 133 36.11 10.75 5.73
C GLY A 133 35.33 10.85 7.03
N GLU A 134 34.31 11.71 7.10
CA GLU A 134 33.44 11.82 8.27
C GLU A 134 32.60 10.55 8.52
N VAL A 135 32.14 9.89 7.45
CA VAL A 135 31.43 8.60 7.57
C VAL A 135 32.36 7.52 8.11
N LEU A 136 33.57 7.40 7.56
CA LEU A 136 34.56 6.45 8.06
C LEU A 136 34.91 6.73 9.53
N ALA A 137 35.20 7.99 9.87
CA ALA A 137 35.50 8.39 11.25
C ALA A 137 34.35 8.07 12.22
N PHE A 138 33.10 8.34 11.81
CA PHE A 138 31.93 8.04 12.62
C PHE A 138 31.75 6.54 12.83
N LEU A 139 31.97 5.74 11.78
CA LEU A 139 31.89 4.29 11.88
C LEU A 139 33.01 3.72 12.76
N SER A 140 34.22 4.27 12.69
CA SER A 140 35.33 3.94 13.59
C SER A 140 34.98 4.20 15.06
N LEU A 141 34.35 5.35 15.36
CA LEU A 141 33.89 5.67 16.72
C LEU A 141 32.85 4.66 17.25
N LEU A 142 31.87 4.29 16.42
CA LEU A 142 30.87 3.30 16.78
C LEU A 142 31.50 1.92 17.03
N GLN A 143 32.51 1.56 16.25
CA GLN A 143 33.23 0.32 16.44
C GLN A 143 34.09 0.35 17.71
N GLU A 144 34.87 1.40 17.95
CA GLU A 144 35.74 1.54 19.12
C GLU A 144 34.95 1.51 20.43
N LYS A 145 33.84 2.26 20.52
CA LYS A 145 33.06 2.38 21.76
C LYS A 145 32.01 1.29 21.92
N GLY A 146 31.45 0.80 20.82
CA GLY A 146 30.27 -0.06 20.82
C GLY A 146 30.47 -1.45 20.22
N ARG A 147 31.61 -1.75 19.59
CA ARG A 147 31.80 -2.97 18.78
C ARG A 147 30.66 -3.17 17.77
N PHE A 148 30.17 -2.08 17.20
CA PHE A 148 28.97 -2.07 16.39
C PHE A 148 29.08 -2.98 15.16
N ILE A 149 30.19 -2.90 14.43
CA ILE A 149 30.39 -3.71 13.23
C ILE A 149 30.52 -5.17 13.61
N ASP A 150 31.32 -5.49 14.62
CA ASP A 150 31.47 -6.88 15.09
C ASP A 150 30.10 -7.48 15.41
N PHE A 151 29.26 -6.75 16.15
CA PHE A 151 27.95 -7.24 16.57
C PHE A 151 26.99 -7.46 15.39
N VAL A 152 26.98 -6.58 14.39
CA VAL A 152 26.07 -6.67 13.24
C VAL A 152 26.55 -7.71 12.21
N MET A 153 27.86 -7.95 12.13
CA MET A 153 28.46 -8.91 11.20
C MET A 153 28.56 -10.33 11.78
N GLU A 154 28.45 -10.49 13.10
CA GLU A 154 28.45 -11.79 13.78
C GLU A 154 27.17 -12.58 13.47
N ASP A 155 27.30 -13.90 13.26
CA ASP A 155 26.14 -14.78 13.23
C ASP A 155 25.64 -15.01 14.65
N VAL A 156 24.49 -14.41 14.99
CA VAL A 156 23.89 -14.52 16.32
C VAL A 156 23.03 -15.77 16.51
N THR A 157 22.75 -16.52 15.44
CA THR A 157 21.90 -17.74 15.45
C THR A 157 22.29 -18.80 16.49
N PRO A 158 23.58 -19.09 16.75
CA PRO A 158 23.95 -20.13 17.70
C PRO A 158 23.86 -19.71 19.17
N PHE A 159 23.63 -18.42 19.46
CA PHE A 159 23.57 -17.91 20.84
C PHE A 159 22.15 -17.89 21.37
N ASN A 160 21.99 -18.07 22.68
CA ASN A 160 20.68 -17.92 23.30
C ASN A 160 20.33 -16.45 23.60
N ASP A 161 19.05 -16.18 23.89
CA ASP A 161 18.54 -14.84 24.17
C ASP A 161 19.29 -14.12 25.29
N ALA A 162 19.74 -14.83 26.33
CA ALA A 162 20.45 -14.22 27.44
C ALA A 162 21.85 -13.72 27.02
N GLN A 163 22.56 -14.50 26.19
CA GLN A 163 23.85 -14.11 25.61
C GLN A 163 23.69 -12.93 24.64
N VAL A 164 22.72 -12.99 23.73
CA VAL A 164 22.43 -11.89 22.79
C VAL A 164 22.04 -10.63 23.56
N ALA A 165 21.19 -10.73 24.58
CA ALA A 165 20.80 -9.59 25.40
C ALA A 165 21.98 -9.00 26.20
N ALA A 166 22.91 -9.82 26.67
CA ALA A 166 24.11 -9.34 27.35
C ALA A 166 25.00 -8.54 26.39
N ALA A 167 25.30 -9.08 25.21
CA ALA A 167 26.08 -8.41 24.18
C ALA A 167 25.40 -7.11 23.69
N SER A 168 24.09 -7.18 23.42
CA SER A 168 23.29 -6.04 22.95
C SER A 168 23.33 -4.85 23.91
N ARG A 169 23.37 -5.09 25.24
CA ARG A 169 23.47 -4.01 26.22
C ARG A 169 24.79 -3.25 26.12
N VAL A 170 25.90 -3.96 25.93
CA VAL A 170 27.23 -3.36 25.77
C VAL A 170 27.26 -2.51 24.49
N VAL A 171 26.81 -3.08 23.38
CA VAL A 171 26.77 -2.40 22.07
C VAL A 171 25.88 -1.16 22.11
N HIS A 172 24.68 -1.30 22.69
CA HIS A 172 23.74 -0.20 22.86
C HIS A 172 24.33 0.93 23.70
N GLN A 173 24.97 0.62 24.84
CA GLN A 173 25.58 1.63 25.70
C GLN A 173 26.70 2.39 24.97
N GLY A 174 27.58 1.67 24.27
CA GLY A 174 28.67 2.27 23.49
C GLY A 174 28.18 3.16 22.35
N CYS A 175 27.26 2.66 21.52
CA CYS A 175 26.68 3.44 20.43
C CYS A 175 25.93 4.67 20.94
N ALA A 176 25.18 4.52 22.04
CA ALA A 176 24.46 5.63 22.64
C ALA A 176 25.40 6.69 23.26
N ALA A 177 26.59 6.30 23.72
CA ALA A 177 27.61 7.25 24.17
C ALA A 177 28.12 8.10 22.99
N VAL A 178 28.50 7.45 21.87
CA VAL A 178 28.94 8.14 20.65
C VAL A 178 27.86 9.09 20.13
N ILE A 179 26.62 8.63 20.04
CA ILE A 179 25.51 9.48 19.57
C ILE A 179 25.35 10.72 20.44
N ARG A 180 25.37 10.58 21.77
CA ARG A 180 25.20 11.72 22.70
C ARG A 180 26.39 12.68 22.70
N GLU A 181 27.59 12.18 22.39
CA GLU A 181 28.79 13.00 22.32
C GLU A 181 28.79 13.91 21.09
N TYR A 182 28.32 13.40 19.94
CA TYR A 182 28.48 14.08 18.66
C TYR A 182 27.19 14.68 18.06
N PHE A 183 26.02 14.34 18.60
CA PHE A 183 24.71 14.78 18.09
C PHE A 183 23.82 15.36 19.19
N GLU A 184 23.03 16.38 18.82
CA GLU A 184 21.96 16.91 19.65
C GLU A 184 20.60 16.48 19.08
N ILE A 185 20.20 15.23 19.38
CA ILE A 185 19.02 14.60 18.81
C ILE A 185 17.75 14.98 19.56
N SER A 186 16.72 15.39 18.82
CA SER A 186 15.38 15.69 19.33
C SER A 186 14.31 15.16 18.37
N PRO A 187 13.07 14.93 18.82
CA PRO A 187 12.00 14.51 17.92
C PRO A 187 11.65 15.63 16.93
N VAL A 188 11.27 15.26 15.70
CA VAL A 188 10.77 16.23 14.71
C VAL A 188 9.46 16.82 15.20
N HIS A 189 8.58 15.97 15.74
CA HIS A 189 7.26 16.35 16.25
C HIS A 189 7.08 16.10 17.76
N GLY A 190 6.43 17.06 18.43
CA GLY A 190 6.22 17.07 19.88
C GLY A 190 5.16 16.08 20.41
N GLY A 191 4.16 15.73 19.60
CA GLY A 191 3.09 14.80 19.98
C GLY A 191 3.60 13.37 20.23
N LYS A 192 2.86 12.61 21.05
CA LYS A 192 3.19 11.21 21.38
C LYS A 192 2.79 10.27 20.25
N GLU A 193 3.42 9.11 20.17
CA GLU A 193 2.94 8.05 19.27
C GLU A 193 1.52 7.63 19.66
N GLY A 194 0.65 7.48 18.66
CA GLY A 194 -0.78 7.24 18.81
C GLY A 194 -1.63 8.52 18.97
N GLU A 195 -1.01 9.69 19.14
CA GLU A 195 -1.74 10.96 19.25
C GLU A 195 -2.34 11.38 17.91
N LYS A 196 -3.54 11.99 17.94
CA LYS A 196 -4.16 12.54 16.74
C LYS A 196 -3.39 13.77 16.27
N LEU A 197 -3.09 13.82 14.98
CA LEU A 197 -2.38 14.91 14.34
C LEU A 197 -3.17 15.42 13.14
N THR A 198 -3.28 16.74 13.02
CA THR A 198 -3.75 17.42 11.82
C THR A 198 -2.56 18.05 11.13
N ILE A 199 -2.39 17.78 9.84
CA ILE A 199 -1.35 18.34 9.00
C ILE A 199 -2.01 19.33 8.05
N ASP A 200 -1.81 20.60 8.32
CA ASP A 200 -2.44 21.69 7.58
C ASP A 200 -1.83 21.88 6.18
N LYS A 201 -2.54 22.64 5.36
CA LYS A 201 -2.07 23.04 4.04
C LYS A 201 -0.81 23.91 4.18
N GLY A 202 0.28 23.49 3.54
CA GLY A 202 1.56 24.19 3.60
C GLY A 202 2.49 23.72 4.73
N ALA A 203 2.15 22.64 5.44
CA ALA A 203 3.09 21.97 6.32
C ALA A 203 4.35 21.52 5.55
N ASP A 204 5.50 21.63 6.20
CA ASP A 204 6.79 21.29 5.59
C ASP A 204 6.81 19.79 5.20
N PRO A 205 6.98 19.46 3.91
CA PRO A 205 7.00 18.08 3.43
C PRO A 205 8.18 17.26 3.96
N ASP A 206 9.25 17.89 4.45
CA ASP A 206 10.39 17.19 5.02
C ASP A 206 10.17 16.82 6.51
N HIS A 207 9.15 17.41 7.16
CA HIS A 207 8.79 17.10 8.55
C HIS A 207 7.75 15.98 8.68
N TYR A 208 6.94 15.74 7.64
CA TYR A 208 5.81 14.82 7.71
C TYR A 208 5.81 13.84 6.54
N ARG A 209 5.84 12.55 6.85
CA ARG A 209 5.59 11.47 5.89
C ARG A 209 4.19 10.90 6.11
N LEU A 210 3.32 11.05 5.12
CA LEU A 210 1.99 10.43 5.12
C LEU A 210 2.11 8.94 4.77
N VAL A 211 1.45 8.08 5.53
CA VAL A 211 1.43 6.62 5.32
C VAL A 211 -0.02 6.15 5.20
N GLY A 212 -0.29 5.28 4.22
CA GLY A 212 -1.63 4.72 3.97
C GLY A 212 -2.32 5.29 2.72
N LYS A 213 -3.65 5.19 2.67
CA LYS A 213 -4.45 5.73 1.56
C LYS A 213 -4.62 7.24 1.74
N VAL A 214 -3.73 8.00 1.11
CA VAL A 214 -3.80 9.46 1.08
C VAL A 214 -4.66 9.89 -0.12
N THR A 215 -5.84 10.43 0.15
CA THR A 215 -6.74 10.96 -0.89
C THR A 215 -7.23 12.35 -0.49
N GLY A 216 -7.38 13.24 -1.47
CA GLY A 216 -7.92 14.58 -1.26
C GLY A 216 -6.86 15.62 -0.88
N ALA A 217 -7.35 16.74 -0.36
CA ALA A 217 -6.56 17.91 -0.01
C ALA A 217 -6.25 17.96 1.49
N PRO A 218 -5.13 18.58 1.91
CA PRO A 218 -4.97 19.00 3.29
C PRO A 218 -6.13 19.93 3.72
N PRO A 219 -6.49 19.97 5.02
CA PRO A 219 -5.78 19.34 6.12
C PRO A 219 -5.91 17.81 6.14
N PHE A 220 -4.78 17.12 6.35
CA PHE A 220 -4.77 15.67 6.54
C PHE A 220 -4.93 15.35 8.02
N HIS A 221 -5.77 14.38 8.34
CA HIS A 221 -5.97 13.92 9.71
C HIS A 221 -5.43 12.50 9.85
N GLY A 222 -4.59 12.29 10.87
CA GLY A 222 -3.98 11.00 11.12
C GLY A 222 -3.59 10.81 12.58
N VAL A 223 -2.78 9.78 12.82
CA VAL A 223 -2.15 9.52 14.11
C VAL A 223 -0.64 9.52 13.95
N VAL A 224 0.07 10.03 14.94
CA VAL A 224 1.54 9.99 14.96
C VAL A 224 1.97 8.53 15.10
N LEU A 225 2.52 7.94 14.04
CA LEU A 225 3.07 6.57 14.10
C LEU A 225 4.48 6.56 14.69
N HIS A 226 5.29 7.54 14.32
CA HIS A 226 6.64 7.76 14.83
C HIS A 226 6.94 9.25 14.78
N ARG A 227 7.59 9.78 15.81
CA ARG A 227 7.79 11.23 15.99
C ARG A 227 8.89 11.83 15.11
N GLY A 228 9.65 10.97 14.44
CA GLY A 228 10.85 11.32 13.69
C GLY A 228 12.00 11.75 14.60
N TRP A 229 13.19 11.88 14.02
CA TRP A 229 14.37 12.38 14.71
C TRP A 229 15.00 13.48 13.86
N LYS A 230 15.42 14.56 14.51
CA LYS A 230 16.24 15.63 13.94
C LYS A 230 17.42 15.88 14.86
N THR A 231 18.48 16.49 14.32
CA THR A 231 19.61 16.95 15.12
C THR A 231 19.81 18.45 14.95
N ALA A 232 19.99 19.17 16.06
CA ALA A 232 20.32 20.60 16.02
C ALA A 232 21.82 20.85 15.82
N LYS A 233 22.65 19.88 16.19
CA LYS A 233 24.12 19.94 16.14
C LYS A 233 24.70 18.63 15.61
N LEU A 234 25.70 18.74 14.74
CA LEU A 234 26.49 17.62 14.21
C LEU A 234 27.97 18.00 14.28
N CYS A 235 28.74 17.32 15.12
CA CYS A 235 30.16 17.62 15.31
C CYS A 235 31.03 16.37 15.22
N LEU A 236 31.08 15.73 14.06
CA LEU A 236 31.95 14.55 13.88
C LEU A 236 33.44 14.95 13.89
N PRO A 237 34.32 14.10 14.44
CA PRO A 237 35.74 14.30 14.29
C PRO A 237 36.11 14.25 12.80
N ARG A 238 36.88 15.24 12.36
CA ARG A 238 37.44 15.29 11.01
C ARG A 238 38.91 14.93 11.08
N TYR A 239 39.35 14.06 10.19
CA TYR A 239 40.78 13.87 9.97
C TYR A 239 41.40 15.19 9.54
N ALA A 240 42.50 15.59 10.19
CA ALA A 240 43.20 16.85 9.92
C ALA A 240 43.75 16.91 8.49
N THR A 241 44.00 15.75 7.90
CA THR A 241 44.36 15.59 6.49
C THR A 241 43.14 15.08 5.73
N PRO A 242 42.81 15.65 4.54
CA PRO A 242 41.79 15.08 3.67
C PRO A 242 42.05 13.59 3.46
N VAL A 243 41.03 12.76 3.68
CA VAL A 243 41.11 11.32 3.42
C VAL A 243 41.34 11.15 1.92
N ASP A 244 42.49 10.58 1.54
CA ASP A 244 42.77 10.22 0.15
C ASP A 244 41.72 9.18 -0.30
N PRO A 245 40.87 9.49 -1.28
CA PRO A 245 39.87 8.54 -1.78
C PRO A 245 40.49 7.27 -2.38
N SER A 246 41.78 7.30 -2.69
CA SER A 246 42.55 6.17 -3.23
C SER A 246 43.18 5.29 -2.14
N ALA A 247 43.17 5.75 -0.88
CA ALA A 247 43.69 5.00 0.25
C ALA A 247 42.77 3.84 0.63
N PRO A 248 43.31 2.77 1.26
CA PRO A 248 42.48 1.69 1.75
C PRO A 248 41.50 2.19 2.81
N ASN A 249 40.23 1.78 2.68
CA ASN A 249 39.11 2.19 3.52
C ASN A 249 39.10 1.43 4.85
N ILE A 250 40.05 1.76 5.72
CA ILE A 250 40.24 1.10 7.01
C ILE A 250 39.36 1.79 8.05
N ILE A 251 38.40 1.05 8.61
CA ILE A 251 37.53 1.53 9.70
C ILE A 251 38.22 1.34 11.06
N THR A 252 38.80 0.18 11.28
CA THR A 252 39.57 -0.13 12.49
C THR A 252 40.79 -0.94 12.07
N PRO A 253 42.01 -0.57 12.52
CA PRO A 253 43.20 -1.33 12.20
C PRO A 253 43.14 -2.73 12.83
N VAL A 254 43.82 -3.69 12.22
CA VAL A 254 44.03 -4.99 12.85
C VAL A 254 44.94 -4.83 14.07
N GLU A 255 44.53 -5.40 15.20
CA GLU A 255 45.34 -5.45 16.41
C GLU A 255 46.19 -6.73 16.40
N VAL A 256 47.51 -6.59 16.50
CA VAL A 256 48.47 -7.71 16.50
C VAL A 256 49.25 -7.70 17.80
N GLU A 257 49.16 -8.78 18.56
CA GLU A 257 50.02 -9.01 19.73
C GLU A 257 51.47 -9.22 19.24
N VAL A 258 52.38 -8.33 19.65
CA VAL A 258 53.82 -8.50 19.39
C VAL A 258 54.41 -9.40 20.47
N ARG A 259 55.08 -10.49 20.06
CA ARG A 259 55.78 -11.43 20.95
C ARG A 259 57.28 -11.28 20.84
#